data_AF-A0AAD3M357-F1
#
_entry.id   AF-A0AAD3M357-F1
#
_cell.length_a   1.000
_cell.length_b   1.000
_cell.length_c   1.000
_cell.angle_alpha   90.00
_cell.angle_beta   90.00
_cell.angle_gamma   90.00
#
_symmetry.space_group_name_H-M   'P 1'
#
loop_
_entity.id
_entity.type
_entity.pdbx_description
1 polymer ?
#
loop_
_entity_poly.entity_id
_entity_poly.type
_entity_poly.pdbx_seq_one_letter_code
_entity_poly.pdbx_strand_id
1 'polypeptide(L)'
;MGFGRCCIQVTNKELALFQQKLEEEVKKDQKEKKANQEALKSLKLKIEELVEEHGSLVRSIREKKANYDAKLSDFLELGNQSEAQKMSLEDEIKWCKALFTSATRRSHTAQLSVVESSRDQGLYGLYRELTDAKALLSKLDEAVHRFRNQELEMTRNTWRANVQEIEKKISTAEKQYQEQVDQLNNGRRVSELPPVNINNHSEPTAQPLSGAAKEFTPQSSHSAASLIQQSAAEPPAASAQAQHRPPTRTLEPPHNTMFDKALERLSTIFPDYTRSDLMRFVQELRSSSGGSLSHYSLQDVVGGVTQLILDHQERLNSVRSNIVERGSPAQCATPPLVTPVWQSVGSQRATHSKALNVEDPCIICHDDMSPDDICVLECRHSFHNECIRSWLKEQSTCPTCRDHALLPEDFPMLPGRRRQAP
;
A
#
# COMPACT_ATOMS: atom_id res chain seq x y z
N MET A 1 -81.18 83.03 -44.48
CA MET A 1 -80.10 83.08 -43.45
C MET A 1 -80.20 81.99 -42.36
N GLY A 2 -81.23 81.13 -42.31
CA GLY A 2 -81.40 80.14 -41.23
C GLY A 2 -80.55 78.85 -41.34
N PHE A 3 -80.30 78.34 -42.55
CA PHE A 3 -79.60 77.06 -42.76
C PHE A 3 -78.10 77.11 -42.39
N GLY A 4 -77.41 78.22 -42.70
CA GLY A 4 -75.98 78.38 -42.36
C GLY A 4 -75.72 78.43 -40.85
N ARG A 5 -76.64 79.00 -40.06
CA ARG A 5 -76.52 79.01 -38.58
C ARG A 5 -76.71 77.64 -37.96
N CYS A 6 -77.60 76.80 -38.51
CA CYS A 6 -77.81 75.44 -38.04
C CYS A 6 -76.60 74.54 -38.32
N CYS A 7 -76.01 74.63 -39.51
CA CYS A 7 -74.81 73.86 -39.88
C CYS A 7 -73.59 74.25 -39.00
N ILE A 8 -73.37 75.56 -38.78
CA ILE A 8 -72.31 76.05 -37.87
C ILE A 8 -72.56 75.62 -36.40
N GLN A 9 -73.81 75.56 -35.96
CA GLN A 9 -74.15 75.08 -34.62
C GLN A 9 -73.90 73.57 -34.46
N VAL A 10 -74.13 72.78 -35.51
CA VAL A 10 -73.83 71.34 -35.51
C VAL A 10 -72.32 71.10 -35.44
N THR A 11 -71.52 71.78 -36.27
CA THR A 11 -70.06 71.63 -36.25
C THR A 11 -69.43 72.09 -34.93
N ASN A 12 -69.98 73.14 -34.29
CA ASN A 12 -69.52 73.58 -32.97
C ASN A 12 -69.82 72.57 -31.85
N LYS A 13 -70.95 71.86 -31.93
CA LYS A 13 -71.27 70.77 -30.97
C LYS A 13 -70.37 69.57 -31.17
N GLU A 14 -70.11 69.18 -32.42
CA GLU A 14 -69.18 68.09 -32.75
C GLU A 14 -67.76 68.41 -32.26
N LEU A 15 -67.27 69.64 -32.50
CA LEU A 15 -65.97 70.09 -32.00
C LEU A 15 -65.88 70.03 -30.46
N ALA A 16 -66.94 70.45 -29.75
CA ALA A 16 -66.98 70.36 -28.29
C ALA A 16 -66.94 68.90 -27.79
N LEU A 17 -67.61 67.97 -28.48
CA LEU A 17 -67.56 66.54 -28.15
C LEU A 17 -66.16 65.96 -28.38
N PHE A 18 -65.48 66.34 -29.48
CA PHE A 18 -64.09 65.93 -29.71
C PHE A 18 -63.14 66.48 -28.66
N GLN A 19 -63.30 67.76 -28.28
CA GLN A 19 -62.48 68.38 -27.25
C GLN A 19 -62.67 67.71 -25.89
N GLN A 20 -63.92 67.37 -25.52
CA GLN A 20 -64.21 66.61 -24.31
C GLN A 20 -63.60 65.20 -24.34
N LYS A 21 -63.73 64.48 -25.46
CA LYS A 21 -63.15 63.13 -25.60
C LYS A 21 -61.63 63.15 -25.48
N LEU A 22 -60.98 64.13 -26.11
CA LEU A 22 -59.53 64.32 -26.01
C LEU A 22 -59.10 64.63 -24.58
N GLU A 23 -59.87 65.46 -23.86
CA GLU A 23 -59.58 65.77 -22.45
C GLU A 23 -59.67 64.53 -21.55
N GLU A 24 -60.68 63.68 -21.76
CA GLU A 24 -60.82 62.41 -21.03
C GLU A 24 -59.72 61.40 -21.38
N GLU A 25 -59.29 61.35 -22.64
CA GLU A 25 -58.16 60.51 -23.08
C GLU A 25 -56.84 60.97 -22.45
N VAL A 26 -56.57 62.28 -22.42
CA VAL A 26 -55.40 62.84 -21.73
C VAL A 26 -55.44 62.55 -20.22
N LYS A 27 -56.61 62.66 -19.57
CA LYS A 27 -56.75 62.30 -18.15
C LYS A 27 -56.46 60.82 -17.91
N LYS A 28 -56.94 59.95 -18.80
CA LYS A 28 -56.69 58.50 -18.74
C LYS A 28 -55.19 58.22 -18.87
N ASP A 29 -54.54 58.78 -19.89
CA ASP A 29 -53.11 58.60 -20.13
C ASP A 29 -52.26 59.12 -18.97
N GLN A 30 -52.63 60.26 -18.38
CA GLN A 30 -51.95 60.81 -17.22
C GLN A 30 -52.10 59.91 -15.98
N LYS A 31 -53.27 59.30 -15.78
CA LYS A 31 -53.51 58.33 -14.69
C LYS A 31 -52.71 57.05 -14.91
N GLU A 32 -52.69 56.53 -16.13
CA GLU A 32 -51.90 55.34 -16.50
C GLU A 32 -50.40 55.59 -16.33
N LYS A 33 -49.90 56.75 -16.80
CA LYS A 33 -48.51 57.18 -16.59
C LYS A 33 -48.14 57.21 -15.11
N LYS A 34 -49.01 57.73 -14.24
CA LYS A 34 -48.79 57.74 -12.80
C LYS A 34 -48.74 56.32 -12.22
N ALA A 35 -49.67 55.46 -12.60
CA ALA A 35 -49.71 54.06 -12.15
C ALA A 35 -48.44 53.30 -12.60
N ASN A 36 -48.00 53.47 -13.85
CA ASN A 36 -46.77 52.88 -14.37
C ASN A 36 -45.53 53.42 -13.65
N GLN A 37 -45.50 54.71 -13.32
CA GLN A 37 -44.40 55.31 -12.55
C GLN A 37 -44.31 54.74 -11.12
N GLU A 38 -45.45 54.50 -10.47
CA GLU A 38 -45.50 53.87 -9.14
C GLU A 38 -45.08 52.40 -9.20
N ALA A 39 -45.54 51.65 -10.20
CA ALA A 39 -45.13 50.27 -10.45
C ALA A 39 -43.61 50.16 -10.71
N LEU A 40 -43.05 51.07 -11.51
CA LEU A 40 -41.61 51.11 -11.78
C LEU A 40 -40.78 51.38 -10.52
N LYS A 41 -41.25 52.29 -9.63
CA LYS A 41 -40.60 52.54 -8.34
C LYS A 41 -40.63 51.30 -7.45
N SER A 42 -41.76 50.61 -7.38
CA SER A 42 -41.90 49.37 -6.61
C SER A 42 -40.98 48.26 -7.13
N LEU A 43 -40.94 48.06 -8.46
CA LEU A 43 -40.04 47.09 -9.09
C LEU A 43 -38.57 47.43 -8.82
N LYS A 44 -38.19 48.71 -8.90
CA LYS A 44 -36.82 49.14 -8.62
C LYS A 44 -36.40 48.81 -7.17
N LEU A 45 -37.27 49.09 -6.20
CA LEU A 45 -37.02 48.72 -4.80
C LEU A 45 -36.89 47.21 -4.63
N LYS A 46 -37.71 46.41 -5.33
CA LYS A 46 -37.60 44.94 -5.26
C LYS A 46 -36.30 44.42 -5.87
N ILE A 47 -35.82 45.04 -6.95
CA ILE A 47 -34.52 44.72 -7.54
C ILE A 47 -33.39 45.04 -6.55
N GLU A 48 -33.42 46.20 -5.90
CA GLU A 48 -32.43 46.58 -4.89
C GLU A 48 -32.39 45.58 -3.72
N GLU A 49 -33.57 45.17 -3.20
CA GLU A 49 -33.67 44.15 -2.15
C GLU A 49 -33.07 42.80 -2.59
N LEU A 50 -33.42 42.32 -3.79
CA LEU A 50 -32.89 41.06 -4.31
C LEU A 50 -31.37 41.11 -4.56
N VAL A 51 -30.83 42.27 -4.95
CA VAL A 51 -29.39 42.46 -5.13
C VAL A 51 -28.65 42.37 -3.79
N GLU A 52 -29.19 42.97 -2.73
CA GLU A 52 -28.62 42.87 -1.39
C GLU A 52 -28.68 41.43 -0.84
N GLU A 53 -29.82 40.76 -1.00
CA GLU A 53 -29.99 39.35 -0.64
C GLU A 53 -28.97 38.47 -1.38
N HIS A 54 -28.87 38.61 -2.71
CA HIS A 54 -27.89 37.88 -3.51
C HIS A 54 -26.44 38.17 -3.06
N GLY A 55 -26.12 39.43 -2.77
CA GLY A 55 -24.81 39.83 -2.25
C GLY A 55 -24.48 39.18 -0.89
N SER A 56 -25.47 39.04 -0.01
CA SER A 56 -25.32 38.34 1.27
C SER A 56 -25.06 36.84 1.09
N LEU A 57 -25.81 36.20 0.18
CA LEU A 57 -25.67 34.77 -0.12
C LEU A 57 -24.31 34.47 -0.73
N VAL A 58 -23.85 35.28 -1.69
CA VAL A 58 -22.53 35.12 -2.32
C VAL A 58 -21.41 35.24 -1.29
N ARG A 59 -21.50 36.19 -0.33
CA ARG A 59 -20.54 36.31 0.77
C ARG A 59 -20.53 35.06 1.65
N SER A 60 -21.71 34.58 2.05
CA SER A 60 -21.83 33.36 2.87
C SER A 60 -21.26 32.12 2.18
N ILE A 61 -21.53 31.96 0.87
CA ILE A 61 -20.97 30.85 0.08
C ILE A 61 -19.45 30.93 0.04
N ARG A 62 -18.90 32.13 -0.21
CA ARG A 62 -17.44 32.34 -0.27
C ARG A 62 -16.78 32.02 1.08
N GLU A 63 -17.37 32.46 2.18
CA GLU A 63 -16.86 32.20 3.53
C GLU A 63 -16.90 30.71 3.87
N LYS A 64 -18.02 30.04 3.59
CA LYS A 64 -18.14 28.59 3.79
C LYS A 64 -17.12 27.82 2.95
N LYS A 65 -16.93 28.20 1.69
CA LYS A 65 -15.92 27.60 0.82
C LYS A 65 -14.52 27.75 1.43
N ALA A 66 -14.14 28.96 1.84
CA ALA A 66 -12.84 29.20 2.48
C ALA A 66 -12.66 28.38 3.76
N ASN A 67 -13.71 28.24 4.58
CA ASN A 67 -13.70 27.41 5.79
C ASN A 67 -13.48 25.92 5.47
N TYR A 68 -14.16 25.39 4.46
CA TYR A 68 -13.97 24.00 4.04
C TYR A 68 -12.59 23.77 3.43
N ASP A 69 -12.10 24.70 2.60
CA ASP A 69 -10.75 24.63 2.01
C ASP A 69 -9.67 24.63 3.11
N ALA A 70 -9.84 25.44 4.15
CA ALA A 70 -8.94 25.45 5.32
C ALA A 70 -8.99 24.12 6.08
N LYS A 71 -10.18 23.62 6.41
CA LYS A 71 -10.35 22.31 7.09
C LYS A 71 -9.76 21.15 6.29
N LEU A 72 -9.90 21.18 4.97
CA LEU A 72 -9.31 20.17 4.10
C LEU A 72 -7.78 20.25 4.15
N SER A 73 -7.22 21.45 4.13
CA SER A 73 -5.77 21.67 4.23
C SER A 73 -5.23 21.15 5.56
N ASP A 74 -5.89 21.47 6.69
CA ASP A 74 -5.52 20.99 8.02
C ASP A 74 -5.56 19.45 8.10
N PHE A 75 -6.59 18.83 7.52
CA PHE A 75 -6.72 17.37 7.49
C PHE A 75 -5.60 16.71 6.69
N LEU A 76 -5.25 17.27 5.52
CA LEU A 76 -4.15 16.78 4.69
C LEU A 76 -2.80 16.94 5.39
N GLU A 77 -2.58 18.05 6.08
CA GLU A 77 -1.36 18.28 6.85
C GLU A 77 -1.23 17.26 7.99
N LEU A 78 -2.31 17.03 8.75
CA LEU A 78 -2.33 16.02 9.82
C LEU A 78 -2.07 14.60 9.27
N GLY A 79 -2.63 14.28 8.10
CA GLY A 79 -2.37 13.02 7.40
C GLY A 79 -0.89 12.86 7.04
N ASN A 80 -0.29 13.90 6.47
CA ASN A 80 1.14 13.90 6.13
C ASN A 80 2.04 13.79 7.37
N GLN A 81 1.71 14.50 8.46
CA GLN A 81 2.44 14.39 9.73
C GLN A 81 2.34 12.97 10.31
N SER A 82 1.16 12.36 10.26
CA SER A 82 0.93 11.00 10.74
C SER A 82 1.72 9.97 9.92
N GLU A 83 1.78 10.13 8.59
CA GLU A 83 2.57 9.24 7.74
C GLU A 83 4.08 9.40 7.99
N ALA A 84 4.56 10.64 8.20
CA ALA A 84 5.96 10.87 8.56
C ALA A 84 6.34 10.23 9.90
N GLN A 85 5.47 10.32 10.92
CA GLN A 85 5.67 9.66 12.21
C GLN A 85 5.68 8.13 12.06
N LYS A 86 4.75 7.58 11.26
CA LYS A 86 4.70 6.14 10.97
C LYS A 86 6.00 5.67 10.33
N MET A 87 6.49 6.35 9.30
CA MET A 87 7.76 6.01 8.64
C MET A 87 8.94 6.03 9.63
N SER A 88 9.02 7.06 10.49
CA SER A 88 10.06 7.13 11.52
C SER A 88 10.00 5.97 12.51
N LEU A 89 8.80 5.55 12.94
CA LEU A 89 8.62 4.41 13.84
C LEU A 89 8.97 3.09 13.16
N GLU A 90 8.63 2.93 11.88
CA GLU A 90 9.00 1.75 11.09
C GLU A 90 10.53 1.60 10.96
N ASP A 91 11.24 2.71 10.73
CA ASP A 91 12.71 2.74 10.70
C ASP A 91 13.32 2.40 12.06
N GLU A 92 12.76 2.93 13.16
CA GLU A 92 13.22 2.62 14.52
C GLU A 92 13.01 1.12 14.86
N ILE A 93 11.86 0.55 14.47
CA ILE A 93 11.57 -0.88 14.62
C ILE A 93 12.58 -1.71 13.82
N LYS A 94 12.89 -1.30 12.59
CA LYS A 94 13.87 -1.97 11.73
C LYS A 94 15.27 -1.92 12.34
N TRP A 95 15.67 -0.78 12.88
CA TRP A 95 16.93 -0.61 13.59
C TRP A 95 17.02 -1.49 14.84
N CYS A 96 15.98 -1.47 15.68
CA CYS A 96 15.89 -2.34 16.87
C CYS A 96 15.99 -3.83 16.53
N LYS A 97 15.29 -4.29 15.47
CA LYS A 97 15.36 -5.68 14.99
C LYS A 97 16.77 -6.06 14.55
N ALA A 98 17.47 -5.18 13.82
CA ALA A 98 18.85 -5.41 13.40
C ALA A 98 19.79 -5.50 14.60
N LEU A 99 19.62 -4.61 15.59
CA LEU A 99 20.42 -4.61 16.81
C LEU A 99 20.21 -5.90 17.62
N PHE A 100 18.94 -6.33 17.80
CA PHE A 100 18.61 -7.58 18.49
C PHE A 100 19.18 -8.80 17.77
N THR A 101 19.07 -8.86 16.45
CA THR A 101 19.64 -9.95 15.64
C THR A 101 21.16 -10.02 15.80
N SER A 102 21.84 -8.87 15.75
CA SER A 102 23.28 -8.78 15.96
C SER A 102 23.70 -9.17 17.38
N ALA A 103 22.95 -8.74 18.41
CA ALA A 103 23.20 -9.11 19.80
C ALA A 103 23.01 -10.62 20.04
N THR A 104 21.92 -11.20 19.51
CA THR A 104 21.65 -12.64 19.58
C THR A 104 22.74 -13.43 18.89
N ARG A 105 23.18 -13.02 17.69
CA ARG A 105 24.29 -13.68 16.99
C ARG A 105 25.58 -13.63 17.81
N ARG A 106 25.94 -12.47 18.37
CA ARG A 106 27.13 -12.33 19.23
C ARG A 106 27.05 -13.21 20.47
N SER A 107 25.88 -13.26 21.13
CA SER A 107 25.66 -14.13 22.29
C SER A 107 25.79 -15.60 21.92
N HIS A 108 25.19 -16.04 20.81
CA HIS A 108 25.29 -17.40 20.31
C HIS A 108 26.74 -17.79 19.99
N THR A 109 27.48 -16.92 19.27
CA THR A 109 28.91 -17.15 19.00
C THR A 109 29.71 -17.27 20.29
N ALA A 110 29.50 -16.39 21.27
CA ALA A 110 30.20 -16.48 22.55
C ALA A 110 29.86 -17.79 23.30
N GLN A 111 28.61 -18.22 23.27
CA GLN A 111 28.17 -19.49 23.85
C GLN A 111 28.85 -20.70 23.21
N LEU A 112 28.94 -20.74 21.88
CA LEU A 112 29.68 -21.77 21.15
C LEU A 112 31.16 -21.78 21.54
N SER A 113 31.81 -20.62 21.59
CA SER A 113 33.23 -20.53 21.96
C SER A 113 33.51 -21.04 23.39
N VAL A 114 32.57 -20.88 24.33
CA VAL A 114 32.70 -21.44 25.68
C VAL A 114 32.68 -22.97 25.64
N VAL A 115 31.77 -23.58 24.89
CA VAL A 115 31.70 -25.05 24.77
C VAL A 115 32.89 -25.61 23.99
N GLU A 116 33.32 -24.95 22.91
CA GLU A 116 34.52 -25.32 22.18
C GLU A 116 35.77 -25.26 23.06
N SER A 117 35.94 -24.19 23.84
CA SER A 117 37.06 -24.06 24.79
C SER A 117 37.00 -25.12 25.89
N SER A 118 35.81 -25.47 26.39
CA SER A 118 35.64 -26.55 27.38
C SER A 118 35.99 -27.91 26.80
N ARG A 119 35.56 -28.18 25.55
CA ARG A 119 35.93 -29.40 24.80
C ARG A 119 37.44 -29.51 24.66
N ASP A 120 38.08 -28.46 24.17
CA ASP A 120 39.51 -28.47 23.91
C ASP A 120 40.31 -28.70 25.20
N GLN A 121 39.91 -28.06 26.30
CA GLN A 121 40.50 -28.27 27.63
C GLN A 121 40.29 -29.69 28.15
N GLY A 122 39.07 -30.23 28.03
CA GLY A 122 38.71 -31.57 28.50
C GLY A 122 39.42 -32.68 27.72
N LEU A 123 39.50 -32.54 26.39
CA LEU A 123 40.16 -33.52 25.53
C LEU A 123 41.69 -33.45 25.61
N TYR A 124 42.26 -32.28 25.85
CA TYR A 124 43.72 -32.11 25.96
C TYR A 124 44.35 -33.05 26.99
N GLY A 125 43.70 -33.21 28.16
CA GLY A 125 44.16 -34.12 29.20
C GLY A 125 44.20 -35.59 28.73
N LEU A 126 43.10 -36.05 28.11
CA LEU A 126 43.00 -37.42 27.61
C LEU A 126 43.96 -37.69 26.44
N TYR A 127 44.13 -36.74 25.52
CA TYR A 127 45.07 -36.86 24.40
C TYR A 127 46.52 -36.94 24.88
N ARG A 128 46.88 -36.20 25.93
CA ARG A 128 48.19 -36.30 26.56
C ARG A 128 48.41 -37.68 27.19
N GLU A 129 47.45 -38.17 27.97
CA GLU A 129 47.51 -39.52 28.57
C GLU A 129 47.61 -40.61 27.50
N LEU A 130 46.87 -40.48 26.40
CA LEU A 130 46.94 -41.40 25.27
C LEU A 130 48.34 -41.42 24.64
N THR A 131 48.93 -40.24 24.47
CA THR A 131 50.27 -40.08 23.90
C THR A 131 51.33 -40.74 24.78
N ASP A 132 51.26 -40.49 26.09
CA ASP A 132 52.17 -41.09 27.08
C ASP A 132 52.01 -42.61 27.13
N ALA A 133 50.76 -43.11 27.15
CA ALA A 133 50.45 -44.54 27.16
C ALA A 133 50.93 -45.25 25.87
N LYS A 134 50.76 -44.62 24.70
CA LYS A 134 51.29 -45.14 23.42
C LYS A 134 52.81 -45.17 23.40
N ALA A 135 53.47 -44.14 23.93
CA ALA A 135 54.93 -44.11 24.04
C ALA A 135 55.48 -45.22 24.94
N LEU A 136 54.81 -45.48 26.08
CA LEU A 136 55.14 -46.59 26.97
C LEU A 136 54.89 -47.95 26.32
N LEU A 137 53.77 -48.12 25.61
CA LEU A 137 53.47 -49.35 24.88
C LEU A 137 54.52 -49.66 23.81
N SER A 138 54.98 -48.64 23.07
CA SER A 138 56.04 -48.79 22.06
C SER A 138 57.37 -49.27 22.68
N LYS A 139 57.74 -48.73 23.84
CA LYS A 139 58.92 -49.19 24.60
C LYS A 139 58.77 -50.63 25.10
N LEU A 140 57.56 -51.01 25.53
CA LEU A 140 57.25 -52.39 25.95
C LEU A 140 57.29 -53.37 24.77
N ASP A 141 56.78 -53.00 23.60
CA ASP A 141 56.85 -53.83 22.38
C ASP A 141 58.31 -54.10 21.98
N GLU A 142 59.16 -53.06 22.05
CA GLU A 142 60.60 -53.17 21.86
C GLU A 142 61.27 -54.11 22.88
N ALA A 143 60.90 -54.03 24.16
CA ALA A 143 61.45 -54.86 25.22
C ALA A 143 61.03 -56.33 25.07
N VAL A 144 59.76 -56.60 24.77
CA VAL A 144 59.23 -57.96 24.53
C VAL A 144 59.89 -58.61 23.32
N HIS A 145 60.19 -57.83 22.27
CA HIS A 145 60.90 -58.34 21.10
C HIS A 145 62.34 -58.77 21.42
N ARG A 146 63.03 -58.01 22.28
CA ARG A 146 64.43 -58.30 22.70
C ARG A 146 64.51 -59.39 23.77
N PHE A 147 63.52 -59.47 24.65
CA PHE A 147 63.49 -60.37 25.80
C PHE A 147 62.16 -61.13 25.80
N ARG A 148 62.15 -62.37 25.29
CA ARG A 148 60.97 -63.25 25.30
C ARG A 148 60.64 -63.68 26.73
N ASN A 149 59.87 -62.87 27.44
CA ASN A 149 59.40 -63.10 28.80
C ASN A 149 57.87 -62.96 28.86
N GLN A 150 57.23 -63.97 29.45
CA GLN A 150 55.77 -64.09 29.54
C GLN A 150 55.11 -63.04 30.45
N GLU A 151 55.79 -62.57 31.49
CA GLU A 151 55.31 -61.51 32.40
C GLU A 151 55.32 -60.12 31.72
N LEU A 152 56.34 -59.88 30.89
CA LEU A 152 56.45 -58.71 30.01
C LEU A 152 55.35 -58.70 28.94
N GLU A 153 55.02 -59.87 28.35
CA GLU A 153 53.90 -59.99 27.41
C GLU A 153 52.55 -59.69 28.06
N MET A 154 52.33 -60.16 29.30
CA MET A 154 51.12 -59.85 30.07
C MET A 154 51.00 -58.35 30.34
N THR A 155 52.09 -57.72 30.78
CA THR A 155 52.15 -56.27 31.02
C THR A 155 51.86 -55.47 29.75
N ARG A 156 52.45 -55.85 28.61
CA ARG A 156 52.14 -55.25 27.30
C ARG A 156 50.66 -55.37 26.95
N ASN A 157 50.05 -56.54 27.16
CA ASN A 157 48.63 -56.74 26.87
C ASN A 157 47.74 -55.84 27.75
N THR A 158 48.08 -55.68 29.03
CA THR A 158 47.40 -54.74 29.95
C THR A 158 47.52 -53.29 29.45
N TRP A 159 48.71 -52.84 29.07
CA TRP A 159 48.91 -51.49 28.53
C TRP A 159 48.18 -51.27 27.21
N ARG A 160 48.10 -52.30 26.34
CA ARG A 160 47.28 -52.26 25.12
C ARG A 160 45.80 -52.06 25.43
N ALA A 161 45.27 -52.76 26.43
CA ALA A 161 43.90 -52.57 26.89
C ALA A 161 43.68 -51.16 27.45
N ASN A 162 44.63 -50.63 28.22
CA ASN A 162 44.56 -49.26 28.75
C ASN A 162 44.52 -48.21 27.62
N VAL A 163 45.36 -48.36 26.57
CA VAL A 163 45.32 -47.48 25.39
C VAL A 163 43.95 -47.52 24.73
N GLN A 164 43.38 -48.70 24.51
CA GLN A 164 42.02 -48.85 23.95
C GLN A 164 40.94 -48.22 24.84
N GLU A 165 41.11 -48.27 26.17
CA GLU A 165 40.18 -47.62 27.10
C GLU A 165 40.27 -46.10 27.03
N ILE A 166 41.47 -45.53 26.96
CA ILE A 166 41.67 -44.08 26.79
C ILE A 166 41.10 -43.61 25.45
N GLU A 167 41.34 -44.34 24.36
CA GLU A 167 40.75 -44.04 23.04
C GLU A 167 39.22 -44.04 23.09
N LYS A 168 38.62 -45.03 23.77
CA LYS A 168 37.17 -45.09 23.96
C LYS A 168 36.65 -43.91 24.79
N LYS A 169 37.37 -43.48 25.82
CA LYS A 169 37.02 -42.31 26.64
C LYS A 169 37.04 -41.03 25.80
N ILE A 170 38.07 -40.84 24.96
CA ILE A 170 38.17 -39.70 24.03
C ILE A 170 36.97 -39.69 23.08
N SER A 171 36.69 -40.80 22.38
CA SER A 171 35.56 -40.84 21.44
C SER A 171 34.21 -40.60 22.11
N THR A 172 34.05 -41.03 23.37
CA THR A 172 32.81 -40.79 24.14
C THR A 172 32.69 -39.31 24.51
N ALA A 173 33.77 -38.69 24.99
CA ALA A 173 33.80 -37.27 25.35
C ALA A 173 33.56 -36.38 24.12
N GLU A 174 34.21 -36.68 22.99
CA GLU A 174 33.98 -35.96 21.72
C GLU A 174 32.51 -35.98 21.30
N LYS A 175 31.87 -37.15 21.39
CA LYS A 175 30.44 -37.29 21.07
C LYS A 175 29.56 -36.44 22.01
N GLN A 176 29.87 -36.41 23.30
CA GLN A 176 29.12 -35.61 24.28
C GLN A 176 29.27 -34.11 24.03
N TYR A 177 30.47 -33.63 23.70
CA TYR A 177 30.67 -32.23 23.33
C TYR A 177 30.00 -31.86 22.01
N GLN A 178 30.03 -32.74 21.02
CA GLN A 178 29.32 -32.52 19.77
C GLN A 178 27.81 -32.39 20.00
N GLU A 179 27.25 -33.26 20.84
CA GLU A 179 25.83 -33.20 21.20
C GLU A 179 25.48 -31.89 21.95
N GLN A 180 26.36 -31.36 22.79
CA GLN A 180 26.18 -30.05 23.41
C GLN A 180 26.17 -28.90 22.38
N VAL A 181 27.07 -28.94 21.39
CA VAL A 181 27.10 -27.95 20.30
C VAL A 181 25.82 -28.02 19.46
N ASP A 182 25.35 -29.23 19.16
CA ASP A 182 24.11 -29.43 18.42
C ASP A 182 22.89 -28.91 19.22
N GLN A 183 22.86 -29.13 20.53
CA GLN A 183 21.83 -28.57 21.41
C GLN A 183 21.84 -27.04 21.46
N LEU A 184 23.03 -26.40 21.44
CA LEU A 184 23.16 -24.95 21.37
C LEU A 184 22.66 -24.38 20.04
N ASN A 185 23.03 -25.02 18.94
CA ASN A 185 22.54 -24.65 17.61
C ASN A 185 21.01 -24.79 17.50
N ASN A 186 20.42 -25.70 18.27
CA ASN A 186 18.96 -25.88 18.39
C ASN A 186 18.29 -24.92 19.39
N GLY A 187 19.03 -23.97 19.98
CA GLY A 187 18.48 -22.90 20.81
C GLY A 187 18.42 -23.17 22.32
N ARG A 188 18.99 -24.28 22.82
CA ARG A 188 19.17 -24.49 24.26
C ARG A 188 20.26 -23.55 24.78
N ARG A 189 20.16 -23.07 26.03
CA ARG A 189 21.19 -22.21 26.63
C ARG A 189 22.35 -23.02 27.20
N VAL A 190 23.56 -22.44 27.21
CA VAL A 190 24.75 -23.04 27.85
C VAL A 190 24.49 -23.42 29.32
N SER A 191 23.73 -22.59 30.05
CA SER A 191 23.36 -22.81 31.45
C SER A 191 22.52 -24.07 31.70
N GLU A 192 21.95 -24.64 30.65
CA GLU A 192 21.03 -25.80 30.70
C GLU A 192 21.67 -27.07 30.12
N LEU A 193 22.96 -27.02 29.75
CA LEU A 193 23.67 -28.17 29.19
C LEU A 193 24.10 -29.13 30.31
N PRO A 194 23.90 -30.44 30.15
CA PRO A 194 24.37 -31.44 31.10
C PRO A 194 25.92 -31.46 31.13
N PRO A 195 26.57 -31.57 32.30
CA PRO A 195 28.03 -31.63 32.40
C PRO A 195 28.62 -32.79 31.58
N VAL A 196 29.72 -32.55 30.86
CA VAL A 196 30.46 -33.61 30.18
C VAL A 196 31.26 -34.39 31.23
N ASN A 197 30.96 -35.68 31.37
CA ASN A 197 31.59 -36.52 32.38
C ASN A 197 32.90 -37.10 31.84
N ILE A 198 34.00 -36.38 32.01
CA ILE A 198 35.35 -36.79 31.57
C ILE A 198 36.07 -37.61 32.67
N ASN A 199 35.32 -38.23 33.58
CA ASN A 199 35.73 -39.00 34.76
C ASN A 199 36.11 -38.21 36.04
N ASN A 200 35.69 -38.83 37.16
CA ASN A 200 35.81 -38.44 38.56
C ASN A 200 37.19 -37.88 38.98
N HIS A 201 37.41 -36.61 38.72
CA HIS A 201 38.11 -35.76 39.68
C HIS A 201 37.16 -34.66 40.07
N SER A 202 36.81 -34.66 41.35
CA SER A 202 36.10 -33.56 42.00
C SER A 202 36.76 -32.25 41.59
N GLU A 203 36.06 -31.47 40.78
CA GLU A 203 36.34 -30.07 40.62
C GLU A 203 36.25 -29.46 42.02
N PRO A 204 37.32 -28.82 42.56
CA PRO A 204 37.16 -28.08 43.79
C PRO A 204 36.17 -26.98 43.48
N THR A 205 35.02 -27.03 44.16
CA THR A 205 34.00 -26.00 44.18
C THR A 205 34.67 -24.63 44.16
N ALA A 206 34.59 -23.94 43.03
CA ALA A 206 34.87 -22.52 42.99
C ALA A 206 33.78 -21.86 43.83
N GLN A 207 34.08 -21.64 45.11
CA GLN A 207 33.31 -20.75 45.95
C GLN A 207 33.21 -19.40 45.23
N PRO A 208 32.05 -18.72 45.30
CA PRO A 208 31.96 -17.36 44.81
C PRO A 208 32.89 -16.51 45.66
N LEU A 209 33.96 -15.98 45.06
CA LEU A 209 34.77 -14.95 45.66
C LEU A 209 33.90 -13.68 45.78
N SER A 210 33.17 -13.58 46.89
CA SER A 210 32.71 -12.31 47.42
C SER A 210 33.94 -11.59 47.97
N GLY A 211 34.36 -10.51 47.31
CA GLY A 211 35.55 -9.78 47.73
C GLY A 211 35.93 -8.63 46.80
N ALA A 212 35.27 -7.49 47.01
CA ALA A 212 35.78 -6.14 46.70
C ALA A 212 36.00 -5.76 45.22
N ALA A 213 34.90 -5.51 44.51
CA ALA A 213 34.90 -4.42 43.53
C ALA A 213 34.63 -3.11 44.30
N LYS A 214 35.71 -2.38 44.62
CA LYS A 214 35.61 -0.97 44.96
C LYS A 214 35.00 -0.25 43.77
N GLU A 215 33.78 0.21 43.99
CA GLU A 215 33.05 1.19 43.21
C GLU A 215 33.93 2.42 42.99
N PHE A 216 34.40 2.61 41.76
CA PHE A 216 34.93 3.89 41.29
C PHE A 216 33.81 4.59 40.54
N THR A 217 33.06 5.41 41.26
CA THR A 217 32.21 6.47 40.70
C THR A 217 33.04 7.74 40.54
N PRO A 218 33.02 8.41 39.38
CA PRO A 218 33.35 9.83 39.31
C PRO A 218 32.10 10.63 39.68
N GLN A 219 32.17 11.41 40.75
CA GLN A 219 31.19 12.45 41.07
C GLN A 219 31.20 13.55 40.00
N SER A 220 30.02 13.97 39.55
CA SER A 220 29.69 15.40 39.42
C SER A 220 28.16 15.62 39.36
N SER A 221 27.65 16.13 40.48
CA SER A 221 26.61 17.19 40.60
C SER A 221 25.46 17.28 39.58
N HIS A 222 24.21 17.07 40.03
CA HIS A 222 23.33 18.14 40.54
C HIS A 222 21.94 17.60 40.96
N SER A 223 21.58 17.97 42.19
CA SER A 223 20.25 18.40 42.67
C SER A 223 18.98 17.56 42.43
N ALA A 224 18.49 17.04 43.56
CA ALA A 224 17.19 17.36 44.19
C ALA A 224 16.00 16.39 44.06
N ALA A 225 15.54 16.02 45.27
CA ALA A 225 14.18 15.71 45.72
C ALA A 225 13.69 14.26 45.65
N SER A 226 13.80 13.62 46.82
CA SER A 226 12.99 12.50 47.30
C SER A 226 11.48 12.74 47.16
N LEU A 227 10.72 11.64 47.00
CA LEU A 227 9.65 11.33 47.95
C LEU A 227 9.40 9.82 48.03
N ILE A 228 9.46 9.37 49.28
CA ILE A 228 9.17 8.05 49.84
C ILE A 228 7.66 7.80 49.81
N GLN A 229 7.21 6.57 49.52
CA GLN A 229 6.42 5.79 50.49
C GLN A 229 6.39 4.29 50.19
N GLN A 230 6.70 3.53 51.24
CA GLN A 230 6.78 2.07 51.35
C GLN A 230 5.45 1.44 51.82
N SER A 231 5.39 0.11 51.63
CA SER A 231 4.89 -0.97 52.53
C SER A 231 3.92 -1.91 51.82
N ALA A 232 4.22 -3.19 51.56
CA ALA A 232 4.65 -4.32 52.41
C ALA A 232 3.50 -4.98 53.18
N ALA A 233 3.13 -6.20 52.79
CA ALA A 233 2.90 -7.37 53.65
C ALA A 233 2.41 -8.59 52.83
N GLU A 234 2.94 -9.76 53.19
CA GLU A 234 2.60 -11.14 52.77
C GLU A 234 2.44 -11.96 54.09
N PRO A 235 2.07 -13.26 54.10
CA PRO A 235 0.88 -14.00 53.63
C PRO A 235 0.15 -14.70 54.82
N PRO A 236 -0.75 -15.70 54.65
CA PRO A 236 -0.28 -17.10 54.58
C PRO A 236 -1.15 -18.13 53.78
N ALA A 237 -0.44 -19.17 53.30
CA ALA A 237 -0.74 -20.61 53.19
C ALA A 237 -2.14 -21.21 52.84
N ALA A 238 -2.12 -22.10 51.83
CA ALA A 238 -2.52 -23.53 51.87
C ALA A 238 -3.55 -24.04 50.82
N SER A 239 -3.06 -24.96 49.97
CA SER A 239 -3.69 -26.18 49.40
C SER A 239 -4.98 -26.12 48.55
N ALA A 240 -4.90 -26.58 47.30
CA ALA A 240 -5.58 -27.82 46.81
C ALA A 240 -5.34 -28.05 45.31
N GLN A 241 -5.25 -29.33 44.94
CA GLN A 241 -5.03 -29.87 43.60
C GLN A 241 -6.22 -29.67 42.66
N ALA A 242 -5.96 -29.43 41.38
CA ALA A 242 -6.86 -29.88 40.30
C ALA A 242 -6.06 -30.12 39.01
N GLN A 243 -6.14 -31.37 38.55
CA GLN A 243 -5.60 -31.86 37.30
C GLN A 243 -6.35 -31.24 36.12
N HIS A 244 -5.67 -30.54 35.20
CA HIS A 244 -6.13 -30.46 33.81
C HIS A 244 -4.94 -30.41 32.85
N ARG A 245 -4.78 -31.56 32.18
CA ARG A 245 -4.03 -31.82 30.96
C ARG A 245 -4.21 -30.68 29.93
N PRO A 246 -3.15 -30.11 29.33
CA PRO A 246 -3.30 -29.24 28.17
C PRO A 246 -3.59 -30.09 26.93
N PRO A 247 -4.58 -29.74 26.09
CA PRO A 247 -4.74 -30.40 24.81
C PRO A 247 -3.63 -29.92 23.86
N THR A 248 -2.85 -30.89 23.42
CA THR A 248 -2.03 -30.85 22.21
C THR A 248 -2.86 -30.25 21.07
N ARG A 249 -2.47 -29.08 20.56
CA ARG A 249 -2.89 -28.64 19.23
C ARG A 249 -1.73 -28.83 18.27
N THR A 250 -1.94 -29.86 17.47
CA THR A 250 -1.25 -30.27 16.26
C THR A 250 -0.89 -29.05 15.41
N LEU A 251 0.37 -28.97 14.99
CA LEU A 251 0.76 -28.20 13.81
C LEU A 251 0.05 -28.81 12.61
N GLU A 252 -0.78 -28.02 11.94
CA GLU A 252 -1.30 -28.31 10.60
C GLU A 252 -0.66 -27.33 9.59
N PRO A 253 -0.48 -27.72 8.31
CA PRO A 253 0.29 -26.98 7.30
C PRO A 253 -0.46 -25.72 6.80
N PRO A 254 0.22 -24.78 6.10
CA PRO A 254 -0.40 -23.53 5.66
C PRO A 254 -1.31 -23.78 4.45
N HIS A 255 -2.60 -24.05 4.69
CA HIS A 255 -3.59 -24.23 3.63
C HIS A 255 -4.43 -22.97 3.42
N ASN A 256 -4.27 -22.38 2.23
CA ASN A 256 -5.25 -21.62 1.43
C ASN A 256 -6.44 -21.04 2.19
N THR A 257 -6.32 -19.80 2.66
CA THR A 257 -7.46 -19.07 3.20
C THR A 257 -8.46 -18.73 2.08
N MET A 258 -9.76 -18.64 2.40
CA MET A 258 -10.79 -18.21 1.43
C MET A 258 -10.46 -16.83 0.81
N PHE A 259 -9.69 -16.02 1.55
CA PHE A 259 -9.15 -14.75 1.10
C PHE A 259 -8.11 -14.91 -0.02
N ASP A 260 -7.19 -15.88 0.10
CA ASP A 260 -6.20 -16.16 -0.95
C ASP A 260 -6.87 -16.63 -2.25
N LYS A 261 -7.91 -17.50 -2.13
CA LYS A 261 -8.69 -17.95 -3.28
C LYS A 261 -9.49 -16.83 -3.95
N ALA A 262 -10.02 -15.89 -3.16
CA ALA A 262 -10.72 -14.72 -3.69
C ALA A 262 -9.76 -13.81 -4.46
N LEU A 263 -8.57 -13.59 -3.89
CA LEU A 263 -7.55 -12.74 -4.46
C LEU A 263 -6.94 -13.32 -5.74
N GLU A 264 -6.77 -14.64 -5.81
CA GLU A 264 -6.34 -15.34 -7.02
C GLU A 264 -7.37 -15.19 -8.16
N ARG A 265 -8.67 -15.37 -7.86
CA ARG A 265 -9.75 -15.16 -8.84
C ARG A 265 -9.85 -13.70 -9.30
N LEU A 266 -9.73 -12.75 -8.39
CA LEU A 266 -9.71 -11.32 -8.75
C LEU A 266 -8.51 -10.96 -9.63
N SER A 267 -7.34 -11.56 -9.36
CA SER A 267 -6.15 -11.39 -10.19
C SER A 267 -6.31 -11.96 -11.60
N THR A 268 -7.17 -12.95 -11.79
CA THR A 268 -7.51 -13.46 -13.14
C THR A 268 -8.52 -12.60 -13.89
N ILE A 269 -9.41 -11.90 -13.18
CA ILE A 269 -10.44 -11.03 -13.78
C ILE A 269 -9.86 -9.64 -14.10
N PHE A 270 -8.93 -9.15 -13.27
CA PHE A 270 -8.31 -7.83 -13.40
C PHE A 270 -6.78 -7.95 -13.45
N PRO A 271 -6.20 -8.38 -14.59
CA PRO A 271 -4.75 -8.57 -14.72
C PRO A 271 -3.94 -7.26 -14.61
N ASP A 272 -4.59 -6.11 -14.86
CA ASP A 272 -3.96 -4.78 -14.79
C ASP A 272 -3.89 -4.22 -13.36
N TYR A 273 -4.45 -4.92 -12.36
CA TYR A 273 -4.47 -4.49 -10.97
C TYR A 273 -3.41 -5.25 -10.15
N THR A 274 -2.63 -4.52 -9.35
CA THR A 274 -1.65 -5.17 -8.49
C THR A 274 -2.35 -5.89 -7.34
N ARG A 275 -1.71 -6.93 -6.78
CA ARG A 275 -2.21 -7.65 -5.60
C ARG A 275 -2.57 -6.70 -4.46
N SER A 276 -1.78 -5.63 -4.27
CA SER A 276 -2.02 -4.60 -3.26
C SER A 276 -3.27 -3.75 -3.55
N ASP A 277 -3.56 -3.46 -4.82
CA ASP A 277 -4.79 -2.75 -5.22
C ASP A 277 -6.03 -3.62 -4.97
N LEU A 278 -5.97 -4.89 -5.36
CA LEU A 278 -7.07 -5.84 -5.11
C LEU A 278 -7.31 -6.04 -3.60
N MET A 279 -6.25 -6.10 -2.79
CA MET A 279 -6.38 -6.14 -1.33
C MET A 279 -7.05 -4.88 -0.76
N ARG A 280 -6.78 -3.70 -1.33
CA ARG A 280 -7.43 -2.44 -0.93
C ARG A 280 -8.95 -2.53 -1.13
N PHE A 281 -9.40 -3.01 -2.29
CA PHE A 281 -10.83 -3.16 -2.57
C PHE A 281 -11.50 -4.24 -1.72
N VAL A 282 -10.81 -5.35 -1.40
CA VAL A 282 -11.32 -6.37 -0.46
C VAL A 282 -11.46 -5.79 0.95
N GLN A 283 -10.53 -4.94 1.37
CA GLN A 283 -10.59 -4.26 2.67
C GLN A 283 -11.68 -3.18 2.71
N GLU A 284 -11.90 -2.49 1.60
CA GLU A 284 -12.99 -1.52 1.45
C GLU A 284 -14.36 -2.21 1.50
N LEU A 285 -14.51 -3.36 0.83
CA LEU A 285 -15.71 -4.20 0.94
C LEU A 285 -15.93 -4.73 2.37
N ARG A 286 -14.86 -5.09 3.09
CA ARG A 286 -14.95 -5.48 4.51
C ARG A 286 -15.42 -4.33 5.39
N SER A 287 -14.97 -3.12 5.09
CA SER A 287 -15.28 -1.92 5.86
C SER A 287 -16.72 -1.46 5.61
N SER A 288 -17.23 -1.59 4.38
CA SER A 288 -18.63 -1.31 4.04
C SER A 288 -19.60 -2.37 4.59
N SER A 289 -19.12 -3.58 4.87
CA SER A 289 -19.92 -4.71 5.40
C SER A 289 -19.91 -4.85 6.93
N GLY A 290 -19.44 -3.83 7.67
CA GLY A 290 -19.45 -3.85 9.14
C GLY A 290 -18.30 -4.64 9.79
N GLY A 291 -17.19 -4.84 9.06
CA GLY A 291 -15.93 -5.34 9.61
C GLY A 291 -15.72 -6.86 9.55
N SER A 292 -16.72 -7.65 9.14
CA SER A 292 -16.57 -9.10 8.94
C SER A 292 -17.10 -9.55 7.59
N LEU A 293 -16.34 -10.42 6.92
CA LEU A 293 -16.74 -11.10 5.67
C LEU A 293 -17.16 -12.56 5.92
N SER A 294 -17.33 -12.98 7.18
CA SER A 294 -17.60 -14.38 7.56
C SER A 294 -18.92 -14.96 7.03
N HIS A 295 -19.85 -14.10 6.59
CA HIS A 295 -21.16 -14.50 6.08
C HIS A 295 -21.27 -14.51 4.55
N TYR A 296 -20.21 -14.11 3.82
CA TYR A 296 -20.23 -14.03 2.36
C TYR A 296 -19.59 -15.26 1.73
N SER A 297 -20.15 -15.73 0.61
CA SER A 297 -19.52 -16.79 -0.18
C SER A 297 -18.32 -16.23 -0.97
N LEU A 298 -17.44 -17.10 -1.45
CA LEU A 298 -16.33 -16.72 -2.32
C LEU A 298 -16.80 -15.90 -3.53
N GLN A 299 -17.94 -16.26 -4.09
CA GLN A 299 -18.51 -15.61 -5.27
C GLN A 299 -19.08 -14.23 -4.94
N ASP A 300 -19.67 -14.05 -3.76
CA ASP A 300 -20.20 -12.76 -3.30
C ASP A 300 -19.06 -11.76 -3.00
N VAL A 301 -17.95 -12.25 -2.43
CA VAL A 301 -16.77 -11.41 -2.20
C VAL A 301 -16.14 -10.98 -3.53
N VAL A 302 -15.95 -11.91 -4.47
CA VAL A 302 -15.40 -11.58 -5.80
C VAL A 302 -16.33 -10.65 -6.57
N GLY A 303 -17.63 -10.89 -6.55
CA GLY A 303 -18.65 -10.04 -7.19
C GLY A 303 -18.70 -8.64 -6.58
N GLY A 304 -18.71 -8.54 -5.24
CA GLY A 304 -18.70 -7.26 -4.54
C GLY A 304 -17.46 -6.42 -4.81
N VAL A 305 -16.28 -7.05 -4.84
CA VAL A 305 -15.02 -6.36 -5.19
C VAL A 305 -14.99 -5.94 -6.66
N THR A 306 -15.48 -6.78 -7.58
CA THR A 306 -15.60 -6.46 -9.01
C THR A 306 -16.46 -5.21 -9.22
N GLN A 307 -17.61 -5.15 -8.56
CA GLN A 307 -18.52 -4.01 -8.66
C GLN A 307 -17.88 -2.72 -8.12
N LEU A 308 -17.13 -2.83 -7.02
CA LEU A 308 -16.43 -1.70 -6.41
C LEU A 308 -15.33 -1.14 -7.32
N ILE A 309 -14.61 -2.01 -8.02
CA ILE A 309 -13.57 -1.62 -8.99
C ILE A 309 -14.19 -0.86 -10.17
N LEU A 310 -15.32 -1.33 -10.69
CA LEU A 310 -16.03 -0.68 -11.80
C LEU A 310 -16.59 0.69 -11.41
N ASP A 311 -17.21 0.81 -10.24
CA ASP A 311 -17.73 2.09 -9.72
C ASP A 311 -16.61 3.12 -9.52
N HIS A 312 -15.44 2.67 -9.04
CA HIS A 312 -14.27 3.54 -8.88
C HIS A 312 -13.75 4.06 -10.23
N GLN A 313 -13.70 3.20 -11.26
CA GLN A 313 -13.31 3.61 -12.62
C GLN A 313 -14.28 4.64 -13.22
N GLU A 314 -15.59 4.45 -13.05
CA GLU A 314 -16.61 5.39 -13.52
C GLU A 314 -16.51 6.75 -12.82
N ARG A 315 -16.28 6.74 -11.51
CA ARG A 315 -16.10 7.96 -10.71
C ARG A 315 -14.86 8.75 -11.13
N LEU A 316 -13.75 8.06 -11.42
CA LEU A 316 -12.52 8.70 -11.92
C LEU A 316 -12.70 9.28 -13.34
N ASN A 317 -13.44 8.57 -14.21
CA ASN A 317 -13.74 9.05 -15.56
C ASN A 317 -14.71 10.25 -15.56
N SER A 318 -15.65 10.29 -14.62
CA SER A 318 -16.57 11.41 -14.42
C SER A 318 -15.84 12.66 -13.89
N VAL A 319 -14.89 12.51 -12.96
CA VAL A 319 -14.05 13.62 -12.48
C VAL A 319 -13.14 14.18 -13.59
N ARG A 320 -12.59 13.31 -14.45
CA ARG A 320 -11.74 13.72 -15.58
C ARG A 320 -12.48 14.57 -16.62
N SER A 321 -13.80 14.40 -16.73
CA SER A 321 -14.64 15.17 -17.65
C SER A 321 -15.02 16.57 -17.13
N ASN A 322 -14.91 16.82 -15.82
CA ASN A 322 -15.35 18.09 -15.18
C ASN A 322 -14.23 19.14 -15.01
N ILE A 323 -12.97 18.85 -15.35
CA ILE A 323 -11.82 19.73 -15.10
C ILE A 323 -11.47 20.65 -16.30
N VAL A 324 -12.13 20.50 -17.46
CA VAL A 324 -11.79 21.27 -18.69
C VAL A 324 -12.49 22.64 -18.79
N GLU A 325 -13.44 22.97 -17.91
CA GLU A 325 -14.31 24.15 -18.07
C GLU A 325 -14.04 25.33 -17.11
N ARG A 326 -12.76 25.60 -16.75
CA ARG A 326 -12.44 26.88 -16.10
C ARG A 326 -10.98 27.30 -16.25
N GLY A 327 -10.71 28.15 -17.25
CA GLY A 327 -9.48 28.94 -17.29
C GLY A 327 -9.25 29.73 -18.59
N SER A 328 -9.13 31.04 -18.48
CA SER A 328 -8.56 31.95 -19.50
C SER A 328 -8.08 33.23 -18.81
N PRO A 329 -7.18 34.04 -19.41
CA PRO A 329 -5.94 33.64 -20.09
C PRO A 329 -4.76 34.63 -19.85
N ALA A 330 -3.50 34.21 -20.02
CA ALA A 330 -2.39 35.07 -20.53
C ALA A 330 -1.07 34.31 -20.81
N GLN A 331 -0.76 34.17 -22.12
CA GLN A 331 0.50 34.43 -22.87
C GLN A 331 1.86 33.93 -22.30
N CYS A 332 2.55 32.97 -22.96
CA CYS A 332 3.59 33.09 -24.04
C CYS A 332 4.92 33.73 -23.56
N ALA A 333 6.15 33.24 -23.84
CA ALA A 333 6.71 32.72 -25.10
C ALA A 333 8.10 32.01 -24.93
N THR A 334 8.29 30.81 -25.52
CA THR A 334 9.38 30.28 -26.42
C THR A 334 10.92 30.36 -26.11
N PRO A 335 11.82 29.56 -26.78
CA PRO A 335 12.75 28.53 -26.23
C PRO A 335 14.25 28.81 -26.63
N PRO A 336 15.21 27.87 -26.87
CA PRO A 336 15.34 26.39 -26.67
C PRO A 336 16.69 25.92 -26.04
N LEU A 337 16.87 24.61 -25.77
CA LEU A 337 17.85 23.70 -26.43
C LEU A 337 17.91 22.28 -25.76
N VAL A 338 18.24 21.29 -26.60
CA VAL A 338 18.78 19.92 -26.40
C VAL A 338 17.93 18.73 -25.91
N THR A 339 17.88 17.76 -26.84
CA THR A 339 17.62 16.29 -26.87
C THR A 339 18.32 15.46 -25.76
N PRO A 340 18.07 14.12 -25.56
CA PRO A 340 17.72 13.15 -26.60
C PRO A 340 16.83 11.93 -26.22
N VAL A 341 16.63 11.06 -27.23
CA VAL A 341 16.33 9.61 -27.17
C VAL A 341 14.89 9.19 -26.85
N TRP A 342 14.13 8.83 -27.89
CA TRP A 342 12.97 7.95 -27.75
C TRP A 342 13.26 6.64 -28.47
N GLN A 343 13.30 5.56 -27.69
CA GLN A 343 13.24 4.17 -28.14
C GLN A 343 11.81 3.84 -28.60
N SER A 344 11.72 2.97 -29.59
CA SER A 344 10.48 2.35 -30.05
C SER A 344 10.05 1.27 -29.06
N VAL A 345 8.79 1.31 -28.59
CA VAL A 345 8.15 0.20 -27.87
C VAL A 345 6.68 0.12 -28.25
N GLY A 346 6.31 -1.01 -28.85
CA GLY A 346 5.05 -1.72 -28.58
C GLY A 346 3.76 -1.16 -29.18
N SER A 347 3.36 -1.72 -30.32
CA SER A 347 1.99 -1.71 -30.85
C SER A 347 1.00 -2.23 -29.78
N GLN A 348 0.32 -1.35 -29.05
CA GLN A 348 -0.86 -1.72 -28.28
C GLN A 348 -2.10 -1.61 -29.16
N ARG A 349 -2.71 -2.77 -29.41
CA ARG A 349 -3.99 -2.94 -30.10
C ARG A 349 -5.06 -2.16 -29.33
N ALA A 350 -5.72 -1.22 -30.00
CA ALA A 350 -6.89 -0.56 -29.47
C ALA A 350 -8.01 -1.60 -29.28
N THR A 351 -8.50 -1.73 -28.06
CA THR A 351 -9.65 -2.57 -27.73
C THR A 351 -10.92 -1.99 -28.37
N HIS A 352 -11.49 -2.76 -29.30
CA HIS A 352 -12.74 -2.49 -30.02
C HIS A 352 -13.93 -2.46 -29.05
N SER A 353 -14.30 -1.28 -28.55
CA SER A 353 -15.43 -1.15 -27.61
C SER A 353 -16.55 -0.22 -28.09
N LYS A 354 -16.71 0.02 -29.40
CA LYS A 354 -17.85 0.80 -29.94
C LYS A 354 -18.09 0.68 -31.46
N ALA A 355 -17.98 -0.53 -32.03
CA ALA A 355 -18.35 -0.79 -33.42
C ALA A 355 -19.86 -1.06 -33.55
N LEU A 356 -20.57 -0.41 -34.48
CA LEU A 356 -22.01 -0.56 -34.64
C LEU A 356 -22.42 -1.79 -35.49
N ASN A 357 -21.53 -2.29 -36.36
CA ASN A 357 -21.86 -3.30 -37.39
C ASN A 357 -20.78 -4.39 -37.52
N VAL A 358 -20.40 -5.08 -36.44
CA VAL A 358 -19.39 -6.17 -36.49
C VAL A 358 -19.90 -7.43 -37.22
N GLU A 359 -21.22 -7.56 -37.40
CA GLU A 359 -21.85 -8.74 -38.03
C GLU A 359 -22.21 -8.54 -39.52
N ASP A 360 -22.02 -7.34 -40.10
CA ASP A 360 -22.29 -7.09 -41.51
C ASP A 360 -21.05 -7.41 -42.38
N PRO A 361 -21.18 -7.90 -43.62
CA PRO A 361 -20.05 -8.07 -44.53
C PRO A 361 -19.46 -6.71 -44.91
N CYS A 362 -18.15 -6.65 -45.17
CA CYS A 362 -17.48 -5.39 -45.50
C CYS A 362 -18.04 -4.82 -46.82
N ILE A 363 -18.62 -3.61 -46.81
CA ILE A 363 -19.27 -3.06 -48.03
C ILE A 363 -18.30 -2.68 -49.17
N ILE A 364 -16.98 -2.77 -48.95
CA ILE A 364 -15.98 -2.48 -49.97
C ILE A 364 -15.70 -3.73 -50.82
N CYS A 365 -15.57 -4.89 -50.19
CA CYS A 365 -15.30 -6.17 -50.87
C CYS A 365 -16.49 -7.15 -50.89
N HIS A 366 -17.51 -6.89 -50.07
CA HIS A 366 -18.68 -7.74 -49.79
C HIS A 366 -18.38 -9.10 -49.14
N ASP A 367 -17.20 -9.26 -48.53
CA ASP A 367 -16.81 -10.46 -47.79
C ASP A 367 -16.95 -10.29 -46.26
N ASP A 368 -17.09 -11.42 -45.55
CA ASP A 368 -17.22 -11.45 -44.10
C ASP A 368 -15.98 -10.89 -43.38
N MET A 369 -16.20 -10.15 -42.28
CA MET A 369 -15.14 -9.51 -41.51
C MET A 369 -14.68 -10.39 -40.33
N SER A 370 -13.39 -10.74 -40.29
CA SER A 370 -12.76 -11.42 -39.15
C SER A 370 -12.40 -10.38 -38.07
N PRO A 371 -12.53 -10.67 -36.77
CA PRO A 371 -12.26 -9.71 -35.69
C PRO A 371 -10.79 -9.21 -35.66
N ASP A 372 -9.87 -9.94 -36.28
CA ASP A 372 -8.46 -9.56 -36.37
C ASP A 372 -8.17 -8.53 -37.47
N ASP A 373 -9.02 -8.46 -38.51
CA ASP A 373 -8.83 -7.58 -39.66
C ASP A 373 -9.78 -6.37 -39.68
N ILE A 374 -10.48 -6.07 -38.58
CA ILE A 374 -11.45 -4.95 -38.53
C ILE A 374 -10.77 -3.63 -38.18
N CYS A 375 -11.05 -2.62 -38.99
CA CYS A 375 -10.79 -1.21 -38.68
C CYS A 375 -12.13 -0.48 -38.49
N VAL A 376 -12.27 0.21 -37.36
CA VAL A 376 -13.45 1.01 -37.03
C VAL A 376 -13.08 2.49 -37.18
N LEU A 377 -13.79 3.20 -38.04
CA LEU A 377 -13.62 4.64 -38.21
C LEU A 377 -14.22 5.43 -37.04
N GLU A 378 -13.87 6.71 -36.91
CA GLU A 378 -14.42 7.61 -35.87
C GLU A 378 -15.96 7.75 -35.95
N CYS A 379 -16.52 7.60 -37.15
CA CYS A 379 -17.96 7.53 -37.40
C CYS A 379 -18.60 6.17 -37.01
N ARG A 380 -17.81 5.25 -36.42
CA ARG A 380 -18.19 3.93 -35.88
C ARG A 380 -18.62 2.87 -36.91
N HIS A 381 -18.31 3.09 -38.18
CA HIS A 381 -18.46 2.07 -39.23
C HIS A 381 -17.22 1.17 -39.31
N SER A 382 -17.45 -0.13 -39.50
CA SER A 382 -16.43 -1.18 -39.54
C SER A 382 -16.15 -1.64 -40.97
N PHE A 383 -14.88 -1.84 -41.29
CA PHE A 383 -14.41 -2.35 -42.59
C PHE A 383 -13.16 -3.22 -42.39
N HIS A 384 -12.76 -4.04 -43.37
CA HIS A 384 -11.41 -4.62 -43.33
C HIS A 384 -10.35 -3.51 -43.36
N ASN A 385 -9.30 -3.69 -42.58
CA ASN A 385 -8.20 -2.75 -42.43
C ASN A 385 -7.56 -2.40 -43.79
N GLU A 386 -7.33 -3.40 -44.63
CA GLU A 386 -6.79 -3.26 -45.99
C GLU A 386 -7.76 -2.52 -46.93
N CYS A 387 -9.06 -2.84 -46.82
CA CYS A 387 -10.10 -2.25 -47.68
C CYS A 387 -10.27 -0.76 -47.39
N ILE A 388 -10.35 -0.38 -46.12
CA ILE A 388 -10.53 1.03 -45.77
C ILE A 388 -9.26 1.86 -45.97
N ARG A 389 -8.06 1.26 -45.79
CA ARG A 389 -6.78 1.89 -46.17
C ARG A 389 -6.74 2.24 -47.64
N SER A 390 -7.10 1.29 -48.50
CA SER A 390 -7.11 1.50 -49.94
C SER A 390 -8.12 2.56 -50.35
N TRP A 391 -9.30 2.54 -49.75
CA TRP A 391 -10.36 3.52 -50.01
C TRP A 391 -9.98 4.93 -49.59
N LEU A 392 -9.48 5.11 -48.36
CA LEU A 392 -9.14 6.44 -47.82
C LEU A 392 -7.97 7.11 -48.53
N LYS A 393 -7.13 6.33 -49.22
CA LYS A 393 -6.08 6.85 -50.09
C LYS A 393 -6.63 7.56 -51.32
N GLU A 394 -7.81 7.16 -51.80
CA GLU A 394 -8.44 7.71 -52.99
C GLU A 394 -9.57 8.70 -52.66
N GLN A 395 -10.37 8.39 -51.64
CA GLN A 395 -11.47 9.22 -51.16
C GLN A 395 -11.40 9.30 -49.63
N SER A 396 -11.07 10.48 -49.09
CA SER A 396 -10.93 10.73 -47.64
C SER A 396 -12.26 10.78 -46.88
N THR A 397 -13.22 9.95 -47.26
CA THR A 397 -14.59 9.89 -46.72
C THR A 397 -15.01 8.44 -46.49
N CYS A 398 -15.76 8.20 -45.43
CA CYS A 398 -16.34 6.89 -45.11
C CYS A 398 -17.24 6.40 -46.26
N PRO A 399 -17.09 5.14 -46.73
CA PRO A 399 -17.94 4.60 -47.79
C PRO A 399 -19.43 4.52 -47.40
N THR A 400 -19.75 4.39 -46.11
CA THR A 400 -21.13 4.26 -45.61
C THR A 400 -21.82 5.61 -45.42
N CYS A 401 -21.21 6.52 -44.65
CA CYS A 401 -21.84 7.80 -44.29
C CYS A 401 -21.29 9.02 -45.02
N ARG A 402 -20.20 8.87 -45.79
CA ARG A 402 -19.48 9.95 -46.48
C ARG A 402 -18.87 11.02 -45.57
N ASP A 403 -18.86 10.82 -44.26
CA ASP A 403 -18.12 11.69 -43.34
C ASP A 403 -16.61 11.57 -43.57
N HIS A 404 -15.89 12.67 -43.41
CA HIS A 404 -14.43 12.66 -43.52
C HIS A 404 -13.82 11.77 -42.46
N ALA A 405 -12.96 10.85 -42.91
CA ALA A 405 -12.28 9.90 -42.04
C ALA A 405 -10.81 9.86 -42.39
N LEU A 406 -9.96 9.84 -41.37
CA LEU A 406 -8.52 9.73 -41.48
C LEU A 406 -8.05 8.53 -40.66
N LEU A 407 -7.09 7.78 -41.18
CA LEU A 407 -6.47 6.71 -40.40
C LEU A 407 -5.47 7.32 -39.42
N PRO A 408 -5.49 6.90 -38.14
CA PRO A 408 -4.52 7.38 -37.14
C PRO A 408 -3.05 7.12 -37.52
N GLU A 409 -2.79 6.18 -38.44
CA GLU A 409 -1.44 5.83 -38.89
C GLU A 409 -0.86 6.80 -39.94
N ASP A 410 -1.69 7.47 -40.74
CA ASP A 410 -1.20 8.35 -41.81
C ASP A 410 -0.84 9.76 -41.32
N PHE A 411 -1.39 10.16 -40.17
CA PHE A 411 -1.07 11.43 -39.52
C PHE A 411 -0.97 11.22 -38.00
N PRO A 412 0.19 10.80 -37.47
CA PRO A 412 0.41 10.77 -36.04
C PRO A 412 0.17 12.16 -35.48
N MET A 413 -0.76 12.29 -34.54
CA MET A 413 -1.13 13.57 -33.96
C MET A 413 0.07 14.24 -33.30
N LEU A 414 0.62 15.25 -33.98
CA LEU A 414 1.63 16.12 -33.40
C LEU A 414 0.95 17.02 -32.34
N PRO A 415 1.60 17.28 -31.19
CA PRO A 415 1.04 18.14 -30.14
C PRO A 415 0.99 19.60 -30.63
N GLY A 416 -0.17 19.98 -31.17
CA GLY A 416 -0.40 21.26 -31.84
C GLY A 416 -1.14 22.28 -30.98
N ARG A 417 -0.38 23.27 -30.49
CA ARG A 417 -0.79 24.59 -29.98
C ARG A 417 -1.87 25.24 -30.89
N ARG A 418 -3.07 25.56 -30.37
CA ARG A 418 -4.06 26.38 -31.12
C ARG A 418 -4.16 27.82 -30.60
N ARG A 419 -3.96 28.76 -31.54
CA ARG A 419 -4.38 30.17 -31.47
C ARG A 419 -5.91 30.24 -31.58
N GLN A 420 -6.51 31.14 -30.80
CA GLN A 420 -7.90 31.59 -30.94
C GLN A 420 -7.95 32.84 -31.84
N ALA A 421 -9.01 32.95 -32.65
CA ALA A 421 -9.82 34.16 -32.88
C ALA A 421 -10.76 33.96 -34.10
N PRO A 422 -11.83 34.78 -34.25
CA PRO A 422 -12.46 35.69 -33.30
C PRO A 422 -13.81 35.19 -32.77
#